data_AF-K9QEY1-F1
#
_entry.id   AF-K9QEY1-F1
#
_cell.length_a   1.000
_cell.length_b   1.000
_cell.length_c   1.000
_cell.angle_alpha   90.00
_cell.angle_beta   90.00
_cell.angle_gamma   90.00
#
_symmetry.space_group_name_H-M   'P 1'
#
loop_
_entity.id
_entity.type
_entity.pdbx_description
1 polymer ?
#
loop_
_entity_poly.entity_id
_entity_poly.type
_entity_poly.pdbx_seq_one_letter_code
_entity_poly.pdbx_strand_id
1 'polypeptide(L)'
;MSREEEIKAAIVVTPETILFASPEMNSAAEQASWRLGEFVDFLDALDPKLERHESTLLAAAIIQSLPELINTNPELQAGIKQLAQEIRANRK
;
A
#
# COMPACT_ATOMS: atom_id res chain seq x y z
N MET A 1 -0.09 21.67 -11.11
CA MET A 1 0.37 20.45 -11.81
C MET A 1 -0.84 19.81 -12.45
N SER A 2 -0.70 19.39 -13.69
CA SER A 2 -1.72 18.57 -14.36
C SER A 2 -1.51 17.10 -14.02
N ARG A 3 -2.59 16.31 -14.06
CA ARG A 3 -2.55 14.85 -13.84
C ARG A 3 -1.53 14.14 -14.74
N GLU A 4 -1.29 14.69 -15.93
CA GLU A 4 -0.30 14.16 -16.88
C GLU A 4 1.15 14.42 -16.43
N GLU A 5 1.40 15.53 -15.73
CA GLU A 5 2.70 15.86 -15.14
C GLU A 5 2.97 14.99 -13.90
N GLU A 6 1.95 14.67 -13.11
CA GLU A 6 2.06 13.75 -11.95
C GLU A 6 2.39 12.32 -12.40
N ILE A 7 1.75 11.84 -13.47
CA ILE A 7 2.05 10.53 -14.07
C ILE A 7 3.48 10.49 -14.61
N LYS A 8 3.92 11.54 -15.32
CA LYS A 8 5.30 11.63 -15.82
C LYS A 8 6.32 11.70 -14.69
N ALA A 9 6.03 12.41 -13.60
CA ALA A 9 6.91 12.49 -12.44
C ALA A 9 7.04 11.14 -11.72
N ALA A 10 5.95 10.37 -11.58
CA ALA A 10 5.98 9.04 -10.99
C ALA A 10 6.79 8.03 -11.83
N ILE A 11 6.78 8.16 -13.16
CA ILE A 11 7.53 7.29 -14.09
C ILE A 11 9.03 7.59 -14.09
N VAL A 12 9.45 8.81 -13.81
CA VAL A 12 10.86 9.25 -13.97
C VAL A 12 11.75 8.95 -12.75
N VAL A 13 11.18 8.64 -11.58
CA VAL A 13 11.98 8.53 -10.33
C VAL A 13 12.61 7.14 -10.12
N THR A 14 12.21 6.10 -10.86
CA THR A 14 12.80 4.74 -10.71
C THR A 14 13.01 3.99 -12.03
N PRO A 15 13.95 4.43 -12.89
CA PRO A 15 14.17 3.82 -14.21
C PRO A 15 14.58 2.33 -14.16
N GLU A 16 15.22 1.88 -13.07
CA GLU A 16 15.70 0.50 -12.91
C GLU A 16 14.63 -0.47 -12.38
N THR A 17 13.49 0.05 -11.87
CA THR A 17 12.42 -0.78 -11.27
C THR A 17 11.23 -0.97 -12.21
N ILE A 18 11.24 -0.36 -13.39
CA ILE A 18 10.32 -0.64 -14.51
C ILE A 18 10.70 -1.99 -15.17
N LEU A 19 11.04 -2.98 -14.35
CA LEU A 19 11.26 -4.36 -14.76
C LEU A 19 9.89 -5.01 -14.88
N PHE A 20 9.29 -4.92 -16.08
CA PHE A 20 8.20 -5.79 -16.56
C PHE A 20 7.24 -6.30 -15.48
N ALA A 21 6.58 -5.39 -14.76
CA ALA A 21 5.49 -5.78 -13.89
C ALA A 21 4.40 -6.42 -14.76
N SER A 22 4.09 -7.70 -14.49
CA SER A 22 3.01 -8.40 -15.19
C SER A 22 1.68 -7.63 -15.03
N PRO A 23 0.67 -7.85 -15.90
CA PRO A 23 -0.65 -7.22 -15.72
C PRO A 23 -1.19 -7.35 -14.28
N GLU A 24 -0.92 -8.48 -13.63
CA GLU A 24 -1.26 -8.74 -12.23
C GLU A 24 -0.48 -7.84 -11.27
N MET A 25 0.83 -7.66 -11.46
CA MET A 25 1.64 -6.75 -10.64
C MET A 25 1.22 -5.29 -10.83
N ASN A 26 0.86 -4.89 -12.06
CA ASN A 26 0.36 -3.53 -12.32
C ASN A 26 -0.98 -3.28 -11.62
N SER A 27 -1.91 -4.24 -11.72
CA SER A 27 -3.19 -4.18 -11.02
C SER A 27 -3.01 -4.16 -9.49
N ALA A 28 -2.09 -4.96 -8.96
CA ALA A 28 -1.76 -4.96 -7.54
C ALA A 28 -1.13 -3.65 -7.08
N ALA A 29 -0.23 -3.06 -7.89
CA ALA A 29 0.41 -1.79 -7.59
C ALA A 29 -0.59 -0.63 -7.61
N GLU A 30 -1.51 -0.61 -8.57
CA GLU A 30 -2.59 0.40 -8.63
C GLU A 30 -3.48 0.32 -7.39
N GLN A 31 -3.93 -0.89 -7.03
CA GLN A 31 -4.73 -1.10 -5.82
C GLN A 31 -3.96 -0.71 -4.55
N ALA A 32 -2.68 -1.09 -4.45
CA ALA A 32 -1.83 -0.73 -3.32
C ALA A 32 -1.63 0.80 -3.20
N SER A 33 -1.44 1.48 -4.33
CA SER A 33 -1.31 2.94 -4.35
C SER A 33 -2.57 3.64 -3.87
N TRP A 34 -3.75 3.17 -4.31
CA TRP A 34 -5.03 3.72 -3.86
C TRP A 34 -5.24 3.50 -2.36
N ARG A 35 -4.99 2.28 -1.86
CA ARG A 35 -5.09 1.95 -0.43
C ARG A 35 -4.10 2.73 0.43
N LEU A 36 -2.90 3.00 -0.09
CA LEU A 36 -1.93 3.85 0.60
C LEU A 36 -2.48 5.28 0.75
N GLY A 37 -3.11 5.83 -0.29
CA GLY A 37 -3.77 7.13 -0.21
C GLY A 37 -4.83 7.18 0.89
N GLU A 38 -5.74 6.20 0.92
CA GLU A 38 -6.76 6.08 1.97
C GLU A 38 -6.15 5.94 3.38
N PHE A 39 -5.03 5.24 3.49
CA PHE A 39 -4.35 5.06 4.76
C PHE A 39 -3.71 6.35 5.26
N VAL A 40 -3.11 7.15 4.37
CA VAL A 40 -2.60 8.49 4.73
C VAL A 40 -3.76 9.42 5.11
N ASP A 41 -4.89 9.38 4.39
CA ASP A 41 -6.10 10.15 4.75
C ASP A 41 -6.61 9.77 6.16
N PHE A 42 -6.58 8.48 6.49
CA PHE A 42 -6.94 7.99 7.82
C PHE A 42 -5.99 8.53 8.90
N LEU A 43 -4.67 8.55 8.65
CA LEU A 43 -3.69 9.08 9.61
C LEU A 43 -3.81 10.59 9.80
N ASP A 44 -4.07 11.35 8.72
CA ASP A 44 -4.37 12.78 8.80
C ASP A 44 -5.62 13.06 9.65
N ALA A 45 -6.66 12.22 9.51
CA ALA A 45 -7.88 12.35 10.30
C ALA A 45 -7.68 11.93 11.77
N LEU A 46 -6.75 11.01 12.04
CA LEU A 46 -6.44 10.51 13.38
C LEU A 46 -5.72 11.56 14.22
N ASP A 47 -4.75 12.27 13.64
CA ASP A 47 -4.08 13.40 14.27
C ASP A 47 -4.03 14.62 13.32
N PRO A 48 -4.99 15.56 13.46
CA PRO A 48 -5.06 16.75 12.62
C PRO A 48 -3.87 17.70 12.73
N LYS A 49 -2.93 17.46 13.66
CA LYS A 49 -1.69 18.23 13.76
C LYS A 49 -0.61 17.74 12.81
N LEU A 50 -0.73 16.52 12.30
CA LEU A 50 0.19 16.01 11.29
C LEU A 50 -0.03 16.73 9.97
N GLU A 51 1.05 17.18 9.36
CA GLU A 51 1.02 17.57 7.96
C GLU A 51 0.96 16.32 7.07
N ARG A 52 0.38 16.47 5.88
CA ARG A 52 0.21 15.37 4.91
C ARG A 52 1.49 14.57 4.66
N HIS A 53 2.63 15.26 4.59
CA HIS A 53 3.92 14.63 4.35
C HIS A 53 4.40 13.79 5.55
N GLU A 54 4.10 14.21 6.78
CA GLU A 54 4.39 13.48 8.01
C GLU A 54 3.52 12.21 8.12
N SER A 55 2.23 12.32 7.80
CA SER A 55 1.34 11.15 7.70
C SER A 55 1.79 10.16 6.63
N THR A 56 2.35 10.65 5.52
CA THR A 56 2.94 9.80 4.47
C THR A 56 4.16 9.03 4.99
N LEU A 57 5.05 9.71 5.73
CA LEU A 57 6.21 9.06 6.37
C LEU A 57 5.77 8.06 7.44
N LEU A 58 4.76 8.40 8.23
CA LEU A 58 4.19 7.51 9.24
C LEU A 58 3.56 6.26 8.59
N ALA A 59 2.82 6.43 7.50
CA ALA A 59 2.27 5.31 6.74
C ALA A 59 3.37 4.35 6.26
N ALA A 60 4.46 4.90 5.72
CA ALA A 60 5.61 4.11 5.28
C ALA A 60 6.26 3.33 6.44
N ALA A 61 6.45 3.97 7.60
CA ALA A 61 6.98 3.33 8.80
C ALA A 61 6.07 2.18 9.29
N ILE A 62 4.76 2.41 9.33
CA ILE A 62 3.80 1.37 9.73
C ILE A 62 3.83 0.19 8.76
N ILE A 63 3.85 0.45 7.44
CA ILE A 63 3.93 -0.60 6.42
C ILE A 63 5.20 -1.44 6.59
N GLN A 64 6.33 -0.81 6.87
CA GLN A 64 7.59 -1.50 7.13
C GLN A 64 7.50 -2.42 8.37
N SER A 65 6.74 -2.00 9.39
CA SER A 65 6.53 -2.76 10.62
C SER A 65 5.42 -3.82 10.52
N LEU A 66 4.59 -3.82 9.47
CA LEU A 66 3.46 -4.75 9.34
C LEU A 66 3.83 -6.23 9.56
N PRO A 67 4.92 -6.79 8.98
CA PRO A 67 5.26 -8.19 9.20
C PRO A 67 5.47 -8.53 10.68
N GLU A 68 6.11 -7.64 11.43
CA GLU A 68 6.33 -7.82 12.87
C GLU A 68 5.03 -7.67 13.66
N LEU A 69 4.19 -6.68 13.33
CA LEU A 69 2.87 -6.48 13.92
C LEU A 69 1.95 -7.69 13.69
N ILE A 70 2.02 -8.30 12.51
CA ILE A 70 1.29 -9.53 12.19
C ILE A 70 1.88 -10.69 12.99
N ASN A 71 3.20 -10.84 13.04
CA ASN A 71 3.83 -11.94 13.78
C ASN A 71 3.54 -11.92 15.28
N THR A 72 3.38 -10.73 15.85
CA THR A 72 3.10 -10.54 17.28
C THR A 72 1.61 -10.57 17.61
N ASN A 73 0.70 -10.55 16.62
CA ASN A 73 -0.74 -10.59 16.81
C ASN A 73 -1.37 -11.86 16.18
N PRO A 74 -1.71 -12.89 17.00
CA PRO A 74 -2.31 -14.13 16.52
C PRO A 74 -3.63 -13.96 15.76
N GLU A 75 -4.45 -12.96 16.11
CA GLU A 75 -5.74 -12.71 15.44
C GLU A 75 -5.54 -12.19 14.02
N LEU A 76 -4.57 -11.28 13.82
CA LEU A 76 -4.20 -10.81 12.49
C LEU A 76 -3.66 -11.96 11.62
N GLN A 77 -2.85 -12.86 12.18
CA GLN A 77 -2.41 -14.05 11.45
C GLN A 77 -3.56 -14.96 11.06
N ALA A 78 -4.52 -15.18 11.97
CA ALA A 78 -5.68 -16.00 11.68
C ALA A 78 -6.52 -15.40 10.55
N GLY A 79 -6.77 -14.09 10.60
CA GLY A 79 -7.48 -13.35 9.53
C GLY A 79 -6.77 -13.44 8.18
N ILE A 80 -5.45 -13.24 8.14
CA ILE A 80 -4.66 -13.37 6.89
C ILE A 80 -4.73 -14.80 6.34
N LYS A 81 -4.64 -15.82 7.21
CA LYS A 81 -4.77 -17.22 6.79
C LYS A 81 -6.15 -17.51 6.22
N GLN A 82 -7.21 -16.96 6.80
CA GLN A 82 -8.57 -17.10 6.29
C GLN A 82 -8.72 -16.44 4.91
N LEU A 83 -8.26 -15.20 4.74
CA LEU A 83 -8.29 -14.52 3.44
C LEU A 83 -7.53 -15.30 2.37
N ALA A 84 -6.38 -15.89 2.72
CA ALA A 84 -5.63 -16.74 1.81
C ALA A 84 -6.41 -18.01 1.40
N GLN A 85 -7.23 -18.58 2.29
CA GLN A 85 -8.11 -19.72 1.97
C GLN A 85 -9.23 -19.30 1.02
N GLU A 86 -9.86 -18.15 1.25
CA GLU A 86 -10.91 -17.60 0.38
C GLU A 86 -10.40 -17.35 -1.04
N ILE A 87 -9.23 -16.73 -1.18
CA ILE A 87 -8.58 -16.52 -2.49
C ILE A 87 -8.34 -17.86 -3.21
N ARG A 88 -7.89 -18.90 -2.48
CA ARG A 88 -7.67 -20.24 -3.06
C ARG A 88 -8.99 -20.89 -3.48
N ALA A 89 -10.05 -20.73 -2.70
CA ALA A 89 -11.36 -21.29 -3.00
C ALA A 89 -11.98 -20.69 -4.28
N ASN A 90 -11.64 -19.43 -4.58
CA ASN A 90 -12.14 -18.68 -5.73
C ASN A 90 -11.32 -18.85 -7.03
N ARG A 91 -10.33 -19.75 -7.09
CA ARG A 91 -9.50 -20.01 -8.30
C ARG A 91 -10.22 -20.74 -9.46
N LYS A 92 -11.55 -20.79 -9.47
CA LYS A 92 -12.30 -21.52 -10.51
C LYS A 92 -12.33 -20.77 -11.83
#